data_AF-A0A7S7RPS2-F1
#
_entry.id   AF-A0A7S7RPS2-F1
#
_cell.length_a   1.000
_cell.length_b   1.000
_cell.length_c   1.000
_cell.angle_alpha   90.00
_cell.angle_beta   90.00
_cell.angle_gamma   90.00
#
_symmetry.space_group_name_H-M   'P 1'
#
loop_
_entity.id
_entity.type
_entity.pdbx_description
1 polymer ?
#
loop_
_entity_poly.entity_id
_entity_poly.type
_entity_poly.pdbx_seq_one_letter_code
_entity_poly.pdbx_strand_id
1 'polypeptide(L)'
;MSFAVIGGLLLNVGAYLTFRGKIYEAVIVYLFADLCWIIMAYERDDFWGVISIVVGVAFGILAFIKMKNGDMNKSLHNNEVE
;
A
#
# COMPACT_ATOMS: atom_id res chain seq x y z
N MET A 1 10.33 18.88 -10.63
CA MET A 1 9.72 17.67 -11.24
C MET A 1 8.55 17.27 -10.35
N SER A 2 7.40 16.88 -10.91
CA SER A 2 6.22 16.58 -10.11
C SER A 2 6.46 15.31 -9.27
N PHE A 3 6.31 15.40 -7.94
CA PHE A 3 6.37 14.26 -7.02
C PHE A 3 5.42 13.12 -7.43
N ALA A 4 4.38 13.44 -8.21
CA ALA A 4 3.51 12.46 -8.85
C ALA A 4 4.25 11.43 -9.71
N VAL A 5 5.26 11.86 -10.46
CA VAL A 5 6.03 11.01 -11.37
C VAL A 5 6.93 10.05 -10.58
N ILE A 6 7.51 10.55 -9.47
CA ILE A 6 8.32 9.74 -8.57
C ILE A 6 7.44 8.67 -7.89
N GLY A 7 6.28 9.05 -7.37
CA GLY A 7 5.28 8.12 -6.82
C GLY A 7 4.84 7.07 -7.85
N GLY A 8 4.57 7.50 -9.09
CA GLY A 8 4.23 6.58 -10.19
C GLY A 8 5.35 5.59 -10.53
N LEU A 9 6.61 6.00 -10.45
CA LEU A 9 7.75 5.13 -10.70
C LEU A 9 7.95 4.12 -9.56
N LEU A 10 7.79 4.56 -8.31
CA LEU A 10 7.76 3.69 -7.11
C LEU A 10 6.65 2.63 -7.22
N LEU A 11 5.46 2.99 -7.70
CA LEU A 11 4.36 2.05 -7.92
C LEU A 11 4.72 0.95 -8.93
N ASN A 12 5.43 1.28 -10.01
CA ASN A 12 5.89 0.28 -10.98
C ASN A 12 6.92 -0.68 -10.35
N VAL A 13 7.83 -0.17 -9.54
CA VAL A 13 8.81 -0.99 -8.80
C VAL A 13 8.10 -1.90 -7.80
N GLY A 14 7.12 -1.38 -7.05
CA GLY A 14 6.30 -2.18 -6.13
C GLY A 14 5.50 -3.27 -6.85
N ALA A 15 4.96 -2.98 -8.04
CA ALA A 15 4.25 -3.98 -8.85
C ALA A 15 5.17 -5.11 -9.32
N TYR A 16 6.40 -4.75 -9.73
CA TYR A 16 7.42 -5.73 -10.08
C TYR A 16 7.85 -6.61 -8.89
N LEU A 17 8.02 -6.03 -7.71
CA LEU A 17 8.32 -6.76 -6.46
C LEU A 17 7.17 -7.70 -6.07
N THR A 18 5.94 -7.26 -6.26
CA THR A 18 4.73 -8.08 -6.04
C THR A 18 4.71 -9.28 -6.98
N PHE A 19 4.98 -9.07 -8.27
CA PHE A 19 5.08 -10.14 -9.26
C PHE A 19 6.14 -11.19 -8.89
N ARG A 20 7.20 -10.76 -8.21
CA ARG A 20 8.27 -11.62 -7.71
C ARG A 20 7.95 -12.36 -6.40
N GLY A 21 6.74 -12.22 -5.86
CA GLY A 21 6.31 -12.85 -4.62
C GLY A 21 6.80 -12.15 -3.35
N LYS A 22 7.47 -10.99 -3.46
CA LYS A 22 7.98 -10.22 -2.33
C LYS A 22 6.96 -9.17 -1.88
N ILE A 23 5.78 -9.63 -1.47
CA ILE A 23 4.64 -8.77 -1.11
C ILE A 23 5.01 -7.79 0.02
N TYR A 24 5.79 -8.23 1.00
CA TYR A 24 6.22 -7.36 2.11
C TYR A 24 7.08 -6.18 1.66
N GLU A 25 8.00 -6.41 0.71
CA GLU A 25 8.90 -5.38 0.18
C GLU A 25 8.12 -4.42 -0.73
N ALA A 26 7.17 -4.95 -1.51
CA ALA A 26 6.28 -4.14 -2.34
C ALA A 26 5.40 -3.18 -1.53
N VAL A 27 4.83 -3.64 -0.40
CA VAL A 27 3.99 -2.80 0.48
C VAL A 27 4.78 -1.63 1.05
N ILE A 28 6.05 -1.83 1.41
CA ILE A 28 6.93 -0.73 1.87
C ILE A 28 7.13 0.29 0.75
N VAL A 29 7.41 -0.17 -0.47
CA VAL A 29 7.59 0.72 -1.63
C VAL A 29 6.30 1.50 -1.94
N TYR A 30 5.13 0.88 -1.82
CA TYR A 30 3.84 1.56 -1.97
C TYR A 30 3.59 2.62 -0.90
N LEU A 31 3.92 2.33 0.37
CA LEU A 31 3.87 3.34 1.43
C LEU A 31 4.73 4.57 1.14
N PHE A 32 5.93 4.38 0.56
CA PHE A 32 6.77 5.50 0.14
C PHE A 32 6.18 6.26 -1.06
N ALA A 33 5.50 5.59 -1.99
CA ALA A 33 4.78 6.24 -3.07
C ALA A 33 3.63 7.10 -2.54
N ASP A 34 2.87 6.59 -1.57
CA ASP A 34 1.77 7.32 -0.94
C ASP A 34 2.25 8.58 -0.21
N LEU A 35 3.40 8.52 0.47
CA LEU A 35 4.03 9.70 1.08
C LEU A 35 4.35 10.78 0.05
N CYS A 36 4.86 10.39 -1.13
CA CYS A 36 5.13 11.34 -2.22
C CYS A 36 3.85 12.03 -2.71
N TRP A 37 2.74 11.29 -2.78
CA TRP A 37 1.45 11.85 -3.19
C TRP A 37 0.77 12.68 -2.10
N ILE A 38 0.95 12.36 -0.82
CA ILE A 38 0.49 13.20 0.30
C ILE A 38 1.18 14.57 0.26
N ILE A 39 2.50 14.61 0.07
CA ILE A 39 3.26 15.86 -0.03
C ILE A 39 2.76 16.68 -1.21
N MET A 40 2.50 16.04 -2.36
CA MET A 40 1.98 16.71 -3.54
C MET A 40 0.55 17.25 -3.35
N ALA A 41 -0.33 16.48 -2.73
CA ALA A 41 -1.71 16.89 -2.45
C ALA A 41 -1.75 18.06 -1.46
N TYR A 42 -0.84 18.06 -0.48
CA TYR A 42 -0.64 19.17 0.44
C TYR A 42 -0.14 20.44 -0.28
N GLU A 43 0.82 20.32 -1.20
CA GLU A 43 1.28 21.46 -2.05
C GLU A 43 0.18 22.01 -2.97
N ARG A 44 -0.84 21.21 -3.30
CA ARG A 44 -1.98 21.63 -4.12
C ARG A 44 -3.19 22.11 -3.33
N ASP A 45 -3.07 22.27 -2.00
CA ASP A 45 -4.18 22.60 -1.09
C ASP A 45 -5.38 21.62 -1.22
N ASP A 46 -5.15 20.42 -1.73
CA ASP A 46 -6.19 19.42 -1.96
C ASP A 46 -6.36 18.54 -0.71
N PHE A 47 -7.01 19.13 0.30
CA PHE A 47 -7.28 18.49 1.59
C PHE A 47 -8.06 17.18 1.45
N TRP A 48 -8.98 17.11 0.47
CA TRP A 48 -9.72 15.89 0.20
C TRP A 48 -8.81 14.80 -0.35
N GLY A 49 -7.90 15.15 -1.27
CA GLY A 49 -6.86 14.25 -1.76
C GLY A 49 -6.00 13.67 -0.64
N VAL A 50 -5.53 14.51 0.29
CA VAL A 50 -4.73 14.07 1.44
C VAL A 50 -5.50 13.08 2.33
N ILE A 51 -6.75 13.39 2.69
CA ILE A 51 -7.58 12.52 3.53
C ILE A 51 -7.82 11.17 2.85
N SER A 52 -8.12 11.18 1.55
CA SER A 52 -8.35 9.96 0.77
C SER A 52 -7.12 9.05 0.76
N ILE A 53 -5.92 9.61 0.56
CA ILE A 53 -4.68 8.83 0.56
C ILE A 53 -4.39 8.27 1.96
N VAL A 54 -4.54 9.08 3.01
CA VAL A 54 -4.32 8.64 4.39
C VAL A 54 -5.25 7.49 4.79
N VAL A 55 -6.53 7.56 4.42
CA VAL A 55 -7.47 6.46 4.65
C VAL A 55 -7.06 5.21 3.88
N GLY A 56 -6.69 5.35 2.60
CA GLY A 56 -6.19 4.24 1.78
C GLY A 56 -4.96 3.57 2.39
N VAL A 57 -3.99 4.35 2.85
CA VAL A 57 -2.78 3.87 3.55
C VAL A 57 -3.15 3.11 4.82
N ALA A 58 -4.06 3.65 5.63
CA ALA A 58 -4.49 3.00 6.87
C ALA A 58 -5.13 1.62 6.59
N PHE A 59 -6.02 1.53 5.59
CA PHE A 59 -6.58 0.25 5.16
C PHE A 59 -5.52 -0.71 4.61
N GLY A 60 -4.55 -0.21 3.84
CA GLY A 60 -3.43 -1.01 3.33
C GLY A 60 -2.57 -1.59 4.46
N ILE A 61 -2.27 -0.79 5.50
CA ILE A 61 -1.54 -1.24 6.69
C ILE A 61 -2.35 -2.29 7.47
N LEU A 62 -3.66 -2.09 7.64
CA LEU A 62 -4.52 -3.07 8.32
C LEU A 62 -4.54 -4.40 7.55
N ALA A 63 -4.68 -4.37 6.23
CA ALA A 63 -4.61 -5.56 5.39
C ALA A 63 -3.24 -6.25 5.50
N PHE A 64 -2.15 -5.47 5.50
CA PHE A 64 -0.80 -5.97 5.69
C PHE A 64 -0.60 -6.64 7.05
N ILE A 65 -1.08 -6.05 8.14
CA ILE A 65 -1.01 -6.63 9.48
C ILE A 65 -1.79 -7.95 9.51
N LYS A 66 -2.98 -7.99 8.88
CA LYS A 66 -3.79 -9.21 8.78
C LYS A 66 -3.08 -10.32 8.00
N MET A 67 -2.40 -9.99 6.90
CA MET A 67 -1.58 -10.93 6.14
C MET A 67 -0.35 -11.41 6.93
N LYS A 68 0.34 -10.50 7.63
CA LYS A 68 1.55 -10.81 8.43
C LYS A 68 1.24 -11.68 9.65
N ASN A 69 0.11 -11.44 10.31
CA ASN A 69 -0.31 -12.20 11.49
C ASN A 69 -0.77 -13.63 11.14
N GLY A 70 -0.77 -14.01 9.85
CA GLY A 70 -1.10 -15.38 9.43
C GLY A 70 -2.57 -15.75 9.65
N ASP A 71 -3.43 -14.78 9.96
CA ASP A 71 -4.86 -14.99 10.19
C ASP A 71 -5.55 -15.51 8.91
N MET A 72 -5.02 -15.15 7.75
CA MET A 72 -5.44 -15.68 6.46
C MET A 72 -5.11 -17.17 6.28
N ASN A 73 -4.03 -17.67 6.89
CA ASN A 73 -3.67 -19.09 6.88
C ASN A 73 -4.60 -19.90 7.80
N LYS A 74 -5.07 -19.30 8.90
CA LYS A 74 -6.01 -19.91 9.84
C LYS A 74 -7.42 -20.04 9.24
N SER A 75 -7.88 -19.05 8.48
CA SER A 75 -9.20 -19.14 7.82
C SER A 75 -9.28 -20.15 6.69
N LEU A 76 -8.17 -20.40 5.98
CA LEU A 76 -8.15 -21.41 4.89
C LEU A 76 -8.26 -22.84 5.45
N HIS A 77 -7.55 -23.14 6.54
CA HIS A 77 -7.57 -24.49 7.13
C HIS A 77 -8.86 -24.81 7.91
N ASN A 78 -9.60 -23.78 8.36
CA ASN A 78 -10.86 -23.96 9.08
C ASN A 78 -12.08 -24.19 8.15
N ASN A 79 -11.93 -24.03 6.83
CA ASN A 79 -12.99 -24.30 5.85
C ASN A 79 -12.79 -25.64 5.11
N GLU A 80 -11.65 -26.31 5.29
CA GLU A 80 -11.41 -27.67 4.75
C GLU A 80 -11.85 -28.76 5.73
N VAL A 81 -12.20 -28.39 6.96
CA VAL A 81 -12.62 -29.29 8.05
C VAL A 81 -14.00 -28.85 8.56
N GLU A 82 -14.99 -28.78 7.66
CA GLU A 82 -16.41 -28.85 8.02
C GLU A 82 -17.14 -29.78 7.04
#